data_AF-A0A7Y4T8F7-F1
#
_entry.id   AF-A0A7Y4T8F7-F1
#
_cell.length_a   1.000
_cell.length_b   1.000
_cell.length_c   1.000
_cell.angle_alpha   90.00
_cell.angle_beta   90.00
_cell.angle_gamma   90.00
#
_symmetry.space_group_name_H-M   'P 1'
#
loop_
_entity.id
_entity.type
_entity.pdbx_description
1 polymer ?
#
loop_
_entity_poly.entity_id
_entity_poly.type
_entity_poly.pdbx_seq_one_letter_code
_entity_poly.pdbx_strand_id
1 'polypeptide(L)'
;MKRMLLASAILALSAGAALADNLAGYYGNTVVITAPDGKVTKSKVNADKSYSSVLPDGTTTQGTWAWKDDKTACFTQVTPAPAADQAPACFAIDAHKVGDSWSTKTPDGKAEIKYSLVAG
;
A
#
# COMPACT_ATOMS: atom_id res chain seq x y z
N MET A 1 -62.97 20.81 0.33
CA MET A 1 -62.44 20.19 -0.91
C MET A 1 -61.12 19.51 -0.61
N LYS A 2 -60.91 18.37 -1.29
CA LYS A 2 -59.75 17.46 -1.37
C LYS A 2 -58.47 17.78 -0.57
N ARG A 3 -58.06 16.78 0.21
CA ARG A 3 -56.69 16.50 0.68
C ARG A 3 -55.71 16.53 -0.49
N MET A 4 -54.55 17.19 -0.36
CA MET A 4 -53.37 16.88 -1.17
C MET A 4 -52.15 16.67 -0.28
N LEU A 5 -51.47 15.57 -0.59
CA LEU A 5 -50.42 14.91 0.16
C LEU A 5 -49.03 15.53 -0.08
N LEU A 6 -48.19 15.35 0.94
CA LEU A 6 -46.74 15.15 0.98
C LEU A 6 -45.93 15.18 -0.33
N ALA A 7 -44.74 15.79 -0.25
CA ALA A 7 -43.50 15.14 -0.68
C ALA A 7 -42.28 15.78 0.03
N SER A 8 -41.86 15.23 1.17
CA SER A 8 -40.52 15.48 1.72
C SER A 8 -39.54 14.59 0.98
N ALA A 9 -38.75 15.15 0.07
CA ALA A 9 -37.64 14.45 -0.57
C ALA A 9 -36.49 14.29 0.44
N ILE A 10 -36.36 13.11 1.03
CA ILE A 10 -35.16 12.73 1.79
C ILE A 10 -34.09 12.39 0.76
N LEU A 11 -33.14 13.30 0.54
CA LEU A 11 -31.89 13.01 -0.14
C LEU A 11 -31.09 12.03 0.73
N ALA A 12 -31.20 10.73 0.42
CA ALA A 12 -30.30 9.73 0.99
C ALA A 12 -28.89 10.00 0.45
N LEU A 13 -28.05 10.67 1.25
CA LEU A 13 -26.61 10.63 1.03
C LEU A 13 -26.18 9.18 1.24
N SER A 14 -25.99 8.44 0.16
CA SER A 14 -25.22 7.21 0.18
C SER A 14 -23.77 7.59 0.46
N ALA A 15 -23.45 7.79 1.74
CA ALA A 15 -22.09 7.71 2.22
C ALA A 15 -21.64 6.26 2.00
N GLY A 16 -21.11 5.96 0.81
CA GLY A 16 -20.31 4.76 0.62
C GLY A 16 -19.24 4.82 1.68
N ALA A 17 -19.18 3.81 2.56
CA ALA A 17 -18.12 3.69 3.54
C ALA A 17 -16.80 3.76 2.76
N ALA A 18 -16.05 4.85 2.93
CA ALA A 18 -14.69 4.90 2.43
C ALA A 18 -13.97 3.74 3.13
N LEU A 19 -13.61 2.71 2.35
CA LEU A 19 -12.74 1.65 2.84
C LEU A 19 -11.50 2.32 3.43
N ALA A 20 -11.13 1.91 4.64
CA ALA A 20 -9.96 2.47 5.30
C ALA A 20 -8.73 2.25 4.40
N ASP A 21 -8.09 3.33 3.99
CA ASP A 21 -6.84 3.25 3.24
C ASP A 21 -5.73 2.81 4.21
N ASN A 22 -5.42 1.52 4.23
CA ASN A 22 -4.38 0.98 5.11
C ASN A 22 -2.98 1.53 4.77
N LEU A 23 -2.79 2.11 3.59
CA LEU A 23 -1.55 2.79 3.21
C LEU A 23 -1.48 4.24 3.73
N ALA A 24 -2.55 4.78 4.32
CA ALA A 24 -2.58 6.18 4.77
C ALA A 24 -1.44 6.54 5.73
N GLY A 25 -1.09 5.64 6.66
CA GLY A 25 0.03 5.87 7.59
C GLY A 25 1.42 5.78 6.95
N TYR A 26 1.50 5.23 5.74
CA TYR A 26 2.76 5.05 5.00
C TYR A 26 3.11 6.25 4.13
N TYR A 27 2.13 7.04 3.71
CA TYR A 27 2.37 8.19 2.84
C TYR A 27 3.31 9.20 3.47
N GLY A 28 4.33 9.62 2.72
CA GLY A 28 5.39 10.51 3.19
C GLY A 28 6.42 9.84 4.12
N ASN A 29 6.20 8.58 4.53
CA ASN A 29 7.08 7.83 5.42
C ASN A 29 7.91 6.79 4.66
N THR A 30 8.88 6.20 5.35
CA THR A 30 9.75 5.17 4.76
C THR A 30 9.52 3.82 5.41
N VAL A 31 9.17 2.83 4.59
CA VAL A 31 9.20 1.42 4.98
C VAL A 31 10.64 0.92 4.83
N VAL A 32 11.25 0.50 5.94
CA VAL A 32 12.55 -0.18 5.93
C VAL A 32 12.30 -1.67 5.97
N ILE A 33 12.79 -2.38 4.97
CA ILE A 33 12.60 -3.81 4.78
C ILE A 33 13.97 -4.48 4.94
N THR A 34 14.11 -5.33 5.95
CA THR A 34 15.33 -6.09 6.23
C THR A 34 15.08 -7.54 5.89
N ALA A 35 15.75 -8.02 4.84
CA ALA A 35 15.72 -9.41 4.40
C ALA A 35 16.42 -10.34 5.41
N PRO A 36 16.19 -11.68 5.34
CA PRO A 36 16.84 -12.63 6.24
C PRO A 36 18.38 -12.58 6.24
N ASP A 37 18.98 -12.19 5.11
CA ASP A 37 20.42 -12.02 4.96
C ASP A 37 20.94 -10.67 5.48
N GLY A 38 20.08 -9.86 6.09
CA GLY A 38 20.40 -8.55 6.65
C GLY A 38 20.42 -7.41 5.64
N LYS A 39 20.21 -7.68 4.35
CA LYS A 39 20.13 -6.62 3.34
C LYS A 39 18.89 -5.76 3.52
N VAL A 40 19.04 -4.46 3.27
CA VAL A 40 18.01 -3.46 3.52
C VAL A 40 17.53 -2.83 2.22
N THR A 41 16.22 -2.86 2.03
CA THR A 41 15.52 -2.06 1.03
C THR A 41 14.73 -0.96 1.74
N LYS A 42 14.75 0.26 1.20
CA LYS A 42 13.95 1.38 1.73
C LYS A 42 12.91 1.78 0.70
N SER A 43 11.63 1.71 1.05
CA SER A 43 10.53 1.99 0.13
C SER A 43 9.68 3.15 0.61
N LYS A 44 9.30 4.04 -0.32
CA LYS A 44 8.31 5.10 -0.12
C LYS A 44 7.12 4.83 -1.02
N VAL A 45 5.93 4.86 -0.45
CA VAL A 45 4.65 4.72 -1.16
C VAL A 45 3.89 6.04 -1.02
N ASN A 46 3.26 6.49 -2.10
CA ASN A 46 2.63 7.81 -2.18
C ASN A 46 1.13 7.70 -2.50
N ALA A 47 0.36 8.67 -2.01
CA ALA A 47 -1.09 8.75 -2.24
C ALA A 47 -1.46 8.98 -3.72
N ASP A 48 -0.53 9.49 -4.53
CA ASP A 48 -0.67 9.66 -5.98
C ASP A 48 -0.52 8.35 -6.77
N LYS A 49 -0.45 7.21 -6.06
CA LYS A 49 -0.27 5.86 -6.62
C LYS A 49 1.13 5.58 -7.16
N SER A 50 2.12 6.41 -6.86
CA SER A 50 3.52 6.10 -7.14
C SER A 50 4.21 5.40 -5.95
N TYR A 51 5.29 4.69 -6.24
CA TYR A 51 6.24 4.24 -5.22
C TYR A 51 7.67 4.33 -5.73
N SER A 52 8.61 4.35 -4.79
CA SER A 52 10.03 4.21 -5.06
C SER A 52 10.70 3.32 -4.01
N SER A 53 11.76 2.63 -4.41
CA SER A 53 12.56 1.81 -3.52
C SER A 53 14.05 1.99 -3.79
N VAL A 54 14.85 2.10 -2.74
CA VAL A 54 16.31 2.01 -2.81
C VAL A 54 16.70 0.61 -2.37
N LEU A 55 17.30 -0.13 -3.29
CA LEU A 55 17.77 -1.51 -3.10
C LEU A 55 19.09 -1.55 -2.32
N PRO A 56 19.51 -2.73 -1.83
CA PRO A 56 20.75 -2.86 -1.03
C PRO A 56 22.03 -2.44 -1.77
N ASP A 57 22.02 -2.48 -3.10
CA ASP A 57 23.13 -2.07 -3.97
C ASP A 57 23.11 -0.56 -4.31
N GLY A 58 22.13 0.19 -3.79
CA GLY A 58 21.92 1.60 -4.08
C GLY A 58 21.08 1.88 -5.34
N THR A 59 20.72 0.85 -6.11
CA THR A 59 19.84 0.99 -7.26
C THR A 59 18.47 1.48 -6.80
N THR A 60 17.91 2.46 -7.53
CA THR A 60 16.55 2.94 -7.28
C THR A 60 15.58 2.32 -8.27
N THR A 61 14.49 1.74 -7.77
CA THR A 61 13.34 1.31 -8.57
C THR A 61 12.15 2.23 -8.28
N GLN A 62 11.29 2.41 -9.27
CA GLN A 62 10.09 3.24 -9.21
C GLN A 62 8.97 2.58 -10.00
N GLY A 63 7.74 2.90 -9.62
CA GLY A 63 6.58 2.37 -10.31
C GLY A 63 5.28 2.89 -9.75
N THR A 64 4.21 2.16 -10.03
CA THR A 64 2.86 2.49 -9.57
C THR A 64 2.29 1.38 -8.69
N TRP A 65 1.30 1.70 -7.88
CA TRP A 65 0.56 0.72 -7.11
C TRP A 65 -0.95 0.89 -7.26
N ALA A 66 -1.69 -0.20 -7.07
CA ALA A 66 -3.15 -0.18 -7.06
C ALA A 66 -3.70 -1.23 -6.08
N TRP A 67 -4.83 -0.91 -5.44
CA TRP A 67 -5.61 -1.90 -4.68
C TRP A 67 -6.19 -2.94 -5.64
N LYS A 68 -5.90 -4.22 -5.38
CA LYS A 68 -6.54 -5.36 -6.03
C LYS A 68 -7.89 -5.68 -5.37
N ASP A 69 -7.93 -5.54 -4.06
CA ASP A 69 -9.10 -5.73 -3.19
C ASP A 69 -8.96 -4.83 -1.95
N ASP A 70 -9.80 -5.03 -0.93
CA ASP A 70 -9.86 -4.21 0.28
C ASP A 70 -8.60 -4.27 1.15
N LYS A 71 -7.75 -5.28 0.97
CA LYS A 71 -6.54 -5.48 1.80
C LYS A 71 -5.27 -5.70 1.00
N THR A 72 -5.37 -5.93 -0.30
CA THR A 72 -4.22 -6.30 -1.14
C THR A 72 -3.87 -5.17 -2.08
N ALA A 73 -2.64 -4.65 -1.98
CA ALA A 73 -2.09 -3.69 -2.95
C ALA A 73 -1.07 -4.40 -3.85
N CYS A 74 -1.14 -4.14 -5.15
CA CYS A 74 -0.20 -4.65 -6.14
C CYS A 74 0.68 -3.52 -6.68
N PHE A 75 1.99 -3.78 -6.72
CA PHE A 75 3.04 -2.84 -7.12
C PHE A 75 3.63 -3.27 -8.45
N THR A 76 3.61 -2.36 -9.43
CA THR A 76 4.13 -2.57 -10.78
C THR A 76 5.33 -1.67 -10.99
N GLN A 77 6.51 -2.27 -11.19
CA GLN A 77 7.72 -1.53 -11.53
C GLN A 77 7.60 -0.91 -12.92
N VAL A 78 8.06 0.33 -13.05
CA VAL A 78 8.13 1.07 -14.31
C VAL A 78 9.58 1.41 -14.65
N THR A 79 10.40 1.74 -13.66
CA THR A 79 11.81 2.10 -13.85
C THR A 79 12.69 1.40 -12.81
N PRO A 80 13.81 0.78 -13.21
CA PRO A 80 14.17 0.42 -14.59
C PRO A 80 13.06 -0.42 -15.24
N ALA A 81 13.00 -0.44 -16.58
CA ALA A 81 11.99 -1.22 -17.28
C ALA A 81 12.07 -2.69 -16.82
N PRO A 82 10.98 -3.27 -16.29
CA PRO A 82 10.99 -4.66 -15.85
C PRO A 82 11.05 -5.60 -17.07
N ALA A 83 11.26 -6.89 -16.80
CA ALA A 83 11.06 -7.91 -17.83
C ALA A 83 9.61 -7.85 -18.37
N ALA A 84 9.43 -8.18 -19.65
CA ALA A 84 8.14 -8.03 -20.34
C ALA A 84 7.00 -8.84 -19.71
N ASP A 85 7.33 -9.94 -19.03
CA ASP A 85 6.44 -10.88 -18.36
C ASP A 85 6.44 -10.72 -16.83
N GLN A 86 7.11 -9.68 -16.31
CA GLN A 86 7.15 -9.42 -14.87
C GLN A 86 5.75 -9.05 -14.35
N ALA A 87 5.17 -9.94 -13.55
CA ALA A 87 3.90 -9.67 -12.89
C ALA A 87 4.04 -8.64 -11.75
N PRO A 88 2.97 -7.89 -11.43
CA PRO A 88 2.93 -7.03 -10.25
C PRO A 88 3.16 -7.81 -8.95
N ALA A 89 3.89 -7.22 -8.01
CA ALA A 89 4.08 -7.78 -6.68
C ALA A 89 2.92 -7.37 -5.78
N CYS A 90 2.10 -8.34 -5.35
CA CYS A 90 0.92 -8.08 -4.52
C CYS A 90 1.15 -8.47 -3.07
N PHE A 91 0.77 -7.58 -2.15
CA PHE A 91 0.94 -7.76 -0.72
C PHE A 91 -0.35 -7.45 0.03
N ALA A 92 -0.67 -8.25 1.04
CA ALA A 92 -1.64 -7.86 2.05
C ALA A 92 -1.06 -6.70 2.88
N ILE A 93 -1.82 -5.63 3.02
CA ILE A 93 -1.41 -4.40 3.69
C ILE A 93 -2.23 -4.24 4.96
N ASP A 94 -1.55 -4.38 6.10
CA ASP A 94 -2.07 -3.97 7.38
C ASP A 94 -1.83 -2.46 7.60
N ALA A 95 -2.65 -1.82 8.43
CA ALA A 95 -2.45 -0.42 8.77
C ALA A 95 -1.30 -0.29 9.79
N HIS A 96 -0.31 0.55 9.47
CA HIS A 96 0.82 0.85 10.34
C HIS A 96 1.04 2.36 10.48
N LYS A 97 1.69 2.77 11.57
CA LYS A 97 2.11 4.15 11.82
C LYS A 97 3.61 4.24 12.06
N VAL A 98 4.18 5.44 11.94
CA VAL A 98 5.60 5.68 12.24
C VAL A 98 5.94 5.18 13.65
N GLY A 99 7.08 4.47 13.75
CA GLY A 99 7.55 3.80 14.95
C GLY A 99 7.15 2.33 15.03
N ASP A 100 6.18 1.87 14.23
CA ASP A 100 5.80 0.46 14.19
C ASP A 100 6.92 -0.39 13.57
N SER A 101 7.04 -1.62 14.05
CA SER A 101 7.88 -2.67 13.48
C SER A 101 7.10 -3.98 13.46
N TRP A 102 7.26 -4.76 12.40
CA TRP A 102 6.55 -6.03 12.20
C TRP A 102 7.41 -7.00 11.39
N SER A 103 6.97 -8.26 11.31
CA SER A 103 7.63 -9.30 10.52
C SER A 103 6.61 -10.02 9.64
N THR A 104 7.04 -10.42 8.45
CA THR A 104 6.33 -11.39 7.61
C THR A 104 7.23 -12.57 7.30
N LYS A 105 6.68 -13.65 6.75
CA LYS A 105 7.48 -14.77 6.26
C LYS A 105 7.87 -14.58 4.80
N THR A 106 9.04 -15.10 4.43
CA THR A 106 9.39 -15.33 3.03
C THR A 106 8.32 -16.19 2.34
N PRO A 107 8.18 -16.14 1.01
CA PRO A 107 7.17 -16.91 0.28
C PRO A 107 7.25 -18.43 0.53
N ASP A 108 8.44 -18.96 0.83
CA ASP A 108 8.67 -20.37 1.17
C ASP A 108 8.41 -20.70 2.66
N GLY A 109 8.08 -19.68 3.48
CA GLY A 109 7.75 -19.81 4.89
C GLY A 109 8.93 -20.08 5.84
N LYS A 110 10.17 -20.11 5.32
CA LYS A 110 11.34 -20.60 6.08
C LYS A 110 12.07 -19.51 6.87
N ALA A 111 11.95 -18.26 6.46
CA ALA A 111 12.63 -17.14 7.10
C ALA A 111 11.70 -15.94 7.28
N GLU A 112 12.13 -15.00 8.11
CA GLU A 112 11.39 -13.77 8.38
C GLU A 112 11.99 -12.59 7.64
N ILE A 113 11.12 -11.77 7.08
CA ILE A 113 11.42 -10.43 6.58
C ILE A 113 10.95 -9.47 7.67
N LYS A 114 11.84 -8.57 8.11
CA LYS A 114 11.52 -7.56 9.12
C LYS A 114 11.20 -6.24 8.45
N TYR A 115 10.25 -5.52 9.02
CA TYR A 115 9.80 -4.23 8.54
C TYR A 115 9.79 -3.23 9.68
N SER A 116 10.09 -1.98 9.37
CA SER A 116 9.76 -0.86 10.24
C SER A 116 9.28 0.32 9.41
N LEU A 117 8.37 1.10 10.00
CA LEU A 117 7.90 2.34 9.42
C LEU A 117 8.57 3.49 10.15
N VAL A 118 9.44 4.21 9.47
CA VAL A 118 10.16 5.36 10.03
C VAL A 118 9.65 6.64 9.38
N ALA A 119 9.77 7.75 10.10
CA ALA A 119 9.54 9.07 9.52
C ALA A 119 10.45 9.21 8.29
N GLY A 120 9.82 9.44 7.14
CA GLY A 120 10.48 9.49 5.83
C GLY A 120 10.98 10.87 5.45
#